data_AF-A0A2A2DIL1-F1
#
_entry.id   AF-A0A2A2DIL1-F1
#
_cell.length_a   1.000
_cell.length_b   1.000
_cell.length_c   1.000
_cell.angle_alpha   90.00
_cell.angle_beta   90.00
_cell.angle_gamma   90.00
#
_symmetry.space_group_name_H-M   'P 1'
#
loop_
_entity.id
_entity.type
_entity.pdbx_description
1 polymer ?
#
loop_
_entity_poly.entity_id
_entity_poly.type
_entity_poly.pdbx_seq_one_letter_code
_entity_poly.pdbx_strand_id
1 'polypeptide(L)'
;MNKKGWLLGFSLVFTVLPVGAVKLDDTRERAREAEERCVVEREEKLKQVQEEKIRECISEGREAEWCRRSFRGYGWGRLGAGARAQNLFYDLPSCEEAFRLRKQIQP
;
A
#
# COMPACT_ATOMS: atom_id res chain seq x y z
N MET A 1 4.32 -30.08 -71.06
CA MET A 1 5.69 -29.65 -70.67
C MET A 1 5.55 -28.40 -69.79
N ASN A 2 5.59 -28.49 -68.46
CA ASN A 2 6.77 -28.28 -67.58
C ASN A 2 7.67 -27.13 -68.08
N LYS A 3 7.91 -26.05 -67.32
CA LYS A 3 8.60 -26.00 -66.00
C LYS A 3 8.08 -24.78 -65.18
N LYS A 4 7.55 -24.98 -63.96
CA LYS A 4 8.22 -24.81 -62.64
C LYS A 4 8.79 -23.40 -62.45
N GLY A 5 8.46 -22.60 -61.45
CA GLY A 5 7.81 -22.83 -60.17
C GLY A 5 8.25 -21.66 -59.29
N TRP A 6 7.32 -20.79 -58.95
CA TRP A 6 7.54 -19.52 -58.27
C TRP A 6 7.87 -19.79 -56.80
N LEU A 7 9.15 -19.85 -56.46
CA LEU A 7 9.62 -19.89 -55.07
C LEU A 7 9.85 -18.45 -54.61
N LEU A 8 8.76 -17.73 -54.31
CA LEU A 8 8.81 -16.63 -53.35
C LEU A 8 8.86 -17.27 -51.97
N GLY A 9 10.07 -17.56 -51.50
CA GLY A 9 10.33 -17.96 -50.13
C GLY A 9 9.98 -16.81 -49.20
N PHE A 10 8.76 -16.82 -48.66
CA PHE A 10 8.36 -15.96 -47.56
C PHE A 10 9.11 -16.45 -46.32
N SER A 11 10.31 -15.89 -46.11
CA SER A 11 11.12 -16.15 -44.93
C SER A 11 10.36 -15.64 -43.71
N LEU A 12 9.68 -16.57 -43.02
CA LEU A 12 9.07 -16.37 -41.71
C LEU A 12 10.22 -16.30 -40.70
N VAL A 13 10.88 -15.13 -40.66
CA VAL A 13 11.79 -14.78 -39.57
C VAL A 13 10.92 -14.61 -38.33
N PHE A 14 10.77 -15.69 -37.58
CA PHE A 14 10.19 -15.67 -36.24
C PHE A 14 11.17 -14.90 -35.37
N THR A 15 11.04 -13.58 -35.34
CA THR A 15 11.74 -12.74 -34.38
C THR A 15 11.26 -13.14 -32.99
N VAL A 16 12.04 -13.99 -32.34
CA VAL A 16 11.92 -14.26 -30.91
C VAL A 16 12.19 -12.94 -30.22
N LEU A 17 11.12 -12.23 -29.87
CA LEU A 17 11.19 -11.08 -28.97
C LEU A 17 11.78 -11.61 -27.66
N PRO A 18 12.92 -11.06 -27.19
CA PRO A 18 13.38 -11.38 -25.85
C PRO A 18 12.31 -10.84 -24.90
N VAL A 19 11.57 -11.75 -24.27
CA VAL A 19 10.79 -11.44 -23.08
C VAL A 19 11.81 -10.97 -22.06
N GLY A 20 12.00 -9.66 -21.97
CA GLY A 20 12.84 -9.05 -20.96
C GLY A 20 12.36 -9.59 -19.61
N ALA A 21 13.19 -10.38 -18.95
CA ALA A 21 12.95 -10.81 -17.60
C ALA A 21 12.83 -9.55 -16.74
N VAL A 22 11.60 -9.16 -16.42
CA VAL A 22 11.32 -8.14 -15.42
C VAL A 22 11.87 -8.72 -14.12
N LYS A 23 13.09 -8.31 -13.74
CA LYS A 23 13.57 -8.50 -12.38
C LYS A 23 12.65 -7.67 -11.50
N LEU A 24 11.62 -8.32 -10.93
CA LEU A 24 11.00 -7.80 -9.71
C LEU A 24 12.15 -7.58 -8.73
N ASP A 25 12.43 -6.32 -8.44
CA ASP A 25 13.42 -5.95 -7.45
C ASP A 25 12.90 -6.50 -6.11
N ASP A 26 13.53 -7.57 -5.62
CA ASP A 26 13.20 -8.25 -4.36
C ASP A 26 12.99 -7.25 -3.21
N THR A 27 13.78 -6.17 -3.23
CA THR A 27 13.67 -5.06 -2.29
C THR A 27 12.30 -4.37 -2.33
N ARG A 28 11.74 -4.14 -3.53
CA ARG A 28 10.44 -3.49 -3.70
C ARG A 28 9.29 -4.35 -3.22
N GLU A 29 9.32 -5.64 -3.50
CA GLU A 29 8.28 -6.55 -3.03
C GLU A 29 8.33 -6.67 -1.50
N ARG A 30 9.53 -6.85 -0.93
CA ARG A 30 9.72 -6.88 0.52
C ARG A 30 9.28 -5.58 1.21
N ALA A 31 9.52 -4.43 0.59
CA ALA A 31 9.05 -3.14 1.12
C ALA A 31 7.53 -3.06 1.14
N ARG A 32 6.87 -3.55 0.08
CA ARG A 32 5.41 -3.60 0.00
C ARG A 32 4.84 -4.54 1.07
N GLU A 33 5.38 -5.74 1.21
CA GLU A 33 4.92 -6.68 2.25
C GLU A 33 5.11 -6.12 3.66
N ALA A 34 6.22 -5.41 3.92
CA ALA A 34 6.46 -4.76 5.21
C ALA A 34 5.45 -3.63 5.47
N GLU A 35 5.13 -2.82 4.46
CA GLU A 35 4.11 -1.78 4.55
C GLU A 35 2.72 -2.39 4.84
N GLU A 36 2.35 -3.48 4.15
CA GLU A 36 1.08 -4.18 4.38
C GLU A 36 0.98 -4.69 5.83
N ARG A 37 2.05 -5.30 6.36
CA ARG A 37 2.10 -5.71 7.78
C ARG A 37 1.96 -4.52 8.73
N CYS A 38 2.68 -3.43 8.48
CA CYS A 38 2.58 -2.20 9.25
C CYS A 38 1.14 -1.68 9.31
N VAL A 39 0.46 -1.60 8.16
CA VAL A 39 -0.93 -1.10 8.10
C VAL A 39 -1.87 -1.97 8.92
N VAL A 40 -1.76 -3.30 8.81
CA VAL A 40 -2.62 -4.24 9.56
C VAL A 40 -2.40 -4.10 11.07
N GLU A 41 -1.15 -4.16 11.53
CA GLU A 41 -0.85 -4.04 12.97
C GLU A 41 -1.28 -2.67 13.51
N ARG A 42 -1.06 -1.59 12.74
CA ARG A 42 -1.53 -0.25 13.11
C ARG A 42 -3.04 -0.20 13.21
N GLU A 43 -3.77 -0.79 12.27
CA GLU A 43 -5.24 -0.78 12.29
C GLU A 43 -5.80 -1.40 13.57
N GLU A 44 -5.24 -2.52 14.01
CA GLU A 44 -5.64 -3.20 15.26
C GLU A 44 -5.42 -2.31 16.49
N LYS A 45 -4.24 -1.68 16.60
CA LYS A 45 -3.91 -0.77 17.70
C LYS A 45 -4.76 0.50 17.67
N LEU A 46 -4.99 1.04 16.46
CA LEU A 46 -5.75 2.27 16.28
C LEU A 46 -7.21 2.11 16.63
N LYS A 47 -7.84 0.97 16.32
CA LYS A 47 -9.24 0.70 16.69
C LYS A 47 -9.48 0.90 18.19
N GLN A 48 -8.58 0.38 19.03
CA GLN A 48 -8.69 0.51 20.49
C GLN A 48 -8.64 1.97 20.94
N VAL A 49 -7.69 2.74 20.40
CA VAL A 49 -7.54 4.17 20.73
C VAL A 49 -8.73 4.99 20.21
N GLN A 50 -9.24 4.67 19.02
CA GLN A 50 -10.40 5.34 18.44
C GLN A 50 -11.65 5.10 19.29
N GLU A 51 -11.89 3.87 19.74
CA GLU A 51 -13.00 3.54 20.64
C GLU A 51 -12.90 4.28 21.97
N GLU A 52 -11.70 4.38 22.54
CA GLU A 52 -11.46 5.15 23.76
C GLU A 52 -11.80 6.63 23.56
N LYS A 53 -11.32 7.24 22.48
CA LYS A 53 -11.63 8.64 22.14
C LYS A 53 -13.11 8.89 21.87
N ILE A 54 -13.79 7.92 21.25
CA ILE A 54 -15.24 7.99 21.04
C ILE A 54 -15.97 7.94 22.40
N ARG A 55 -15.57 7.07 23.32
CA ARG A 55 -16.17 7.00 24.67
C ARG A 55 -15.95 8.27 25.46
N GLU A 56 -14.73 8.81 25.45
CA GLU A 56 -14.38 10.09 26.09
C GLU A 56 -15.27 11.22 25.54
N CYS A 57 -15.35 11.35 24.22
CA CYS A 57 -16.21 12.33 23.55
C CYS A 57 -17.69 12.24 23.95
N ILE A 58 -18.23 11.02 24.05
CA ILE A 58 -19.62 10.80 24.47
C ILE A 58 -19.78 11.16 25.96
N SER A 59 -18.81 10.81 26.81
CA SER A 59 -18.86 11.16 28.24
C SER A 59 -18.82 12.67 28.50
N GLU A 60 -18.23 13.44 27.58
CA GLU A 60 -18.25 14.91 27.59
C GLU A 60 -19.61 15.50 27.13
N GLY A 61 -20.60 14.65 26.82
CA GLY A 61 -21.95 15.06 26.46
C GLY A 61 -22.13 15.39 24.98
N ARG A 62 -21.21 14.98 24.11
CA ARG A 62 -21.35 15.13 22.65
C ARG A 62 -22.26 14.05 22.06
N GLU A 63 -22.87 14.36 20.91
CA GLU A 63 -23.70 13.42 20.18
C GLU A 63 -22.86 12.25 19.63
N ALA A 64 -23.37 11.03 19.76
CA ALA A 64 -22.60 9.81 19.56
C ALA A 64 -22.18 9.59 18.09
N GLU A 65 -23.05 9.91 17.13
CA GLU A 65 -22.74 9.86 15.70
C GLU A 65 -21.64 10.85 15.32
N TRP A 66 -21.69 12.06 15.87
CA TRP A 66 -20.66 13.07 15.72
C TRP A 66 -19.31 12.57 16.25
N CYS A 67 -19.27 12.00 17.46
CA CYS A 67 -18.05 11.43 18.03
C CYS A 67 -17.45 10.34 17.13
N ARG A 68 -18.28 9.38 16.68
CA ARG A 68 -17.85 8.30 15.77
C ARG A 68 -17.26 8.85 14.48
N ARG A 69 -17.90 9.86 13.88
CA ARG A 69 -17.44 10.47 12.63
C ARG A 69 -16.14 11.25 12.82
N SER A 70 -16.02 11.98 13.93
CA SER A 70 -14.85 12.80 14.25
C SER A 70 -13.60 11.97 14.49
N PHE A 71 -13.72 10.85 15.21
CA PHE A 71 -12.58 10.05 15.64
C PHE A 71 -12.29 8.81 14.78
N ARG A 72 -13.09 8.50 13.75
CA ARG A 72 -12.85 7.37 12.81
C ARG A 72 -11.44 7.36 12.20
N GLY A 73 -10.87 8.54 11.94
CA GLY A 73 -9.52 8.68 11.35
C GLY A 73 -8.41 8.89 12.38
N TYR A 74 -8.74 8.97 13.68
CA TYR A 74 -7.77 9.34 14.69
C TYR A 74 -6.59 8.37 14.71
N GLY A 75 -5.38 8.92 14.78
CA GLY A 75 -4.13 8.18 14.69
C GLY A 75 -3.64 7.84 13.27
N TRP A 76 -4.46 8.05 12.23
CA TRP A 76 -4.06 8.01 10.81
C TRP A 76 -3.68 9.39 10.23
N GLY A 77 -3.49 10.39 11.10
CA GLY A 77 -3.18 11.76 10.66
C GLY A 77 -4.39 12.56 10.16
N ARG A 78 -5.62 12.02 10.30
CA ARG A 78 -6.86 12.66 9.86
C ARG A 78 -7.93 12.63 10.96
N LEU A 79 -8.61 13.74 11.18
CA LEU A 79 -9.85 13.81 11.95
C LEU A 79 -11.00 14.17 11.02
N GLY A 80 -12.24 14.00 11.50
CA GLY A 80 -13.42 14.54 10.83
C GLY A 80 -13.27 16.04 10.56
N ALA A 81 -13.92 16.53 9.50
CA ALA A 81 -13.89 17.93 9.07
C ALA A 81 -12.51 18.49 8.64
N GLY A 82 -11.57 17.62 8.25
CA GLY A 82 -10.28 18.06 7.68
C GLY A 82 -9.23 18.48 8.72
N ALA A 83 -9.52 18.35 10.01
CA ALA A 83 -8.54 18.55 11.06
C ALA A 83 -7.43 17.48 10.98
N ARG A 84 -6.20 17.87 11.32
CA ARG A 84 -5.08 16.92 11.43
C ARG A 84 -5.07 16.31 12.83
N ALA A 85 -4.92 15.00 12.89
CA ALA A 85 -4.61 14.27 14.12
C ALA A 85 -3.12 13.92 14.17
N GLN A 86 -2.66 13.54 15.35
CA GLN A 86 -1.39 12.84 15.49
C GLN A 86 -1.39 11.53 14.70
N ASN A 87 -0.22 11.18 14.17
CA ASN A 87 0.06 9.87 13.61
C ASN A 87 0.55 8.97 14.74
N LEU A 88 -0.07 7.80 14.90
CA LEU A 88 0.26 6.87 15.99
C LEU A 88 0.84 5.55 15.47
N PHE A 89 1.63 4.87 16.30
CA PHE A 89 2.11 3.50 16.06
C PHE A 89 3.01 3.33 14.83
N TYR A 90 3.75 4.37 14.43
CA TYR A 90 4.77 4.25 13.39
C TYR A 90 6.09 3.64 13.89
N ASP A 91 6.23 3.51 15.20
CA ASP A 91 7.32 2.86 15.95
C ASP A 91 7.14 1.34 16.08
N LEU A 92 6.06 0.77 15.50
CA LEU A 92 5.93 -0.68 15.43
C LEU A 92 7.06 -1.29 14.59
N PRO A 93 7.60 -2.47 14.97
CA PRO A 93 8.73 -3.08 14.25
C PRO A 93 8.47 -3.27 12.74
N SER A 94 7.24 -3.64 12.38
CA SER A 94 6.81 -3.78 10.98
C SER A 94 6.88 -2.45 10.21
N CYS A 95 6.53 -1.34 10.86
CA CYS A 95 6.56 0.00 10.29
C CYS A 95 7.97 0.57 10.17
N GLU A 96 8.83 0.31 11.15
CA GLU A 96 10.25 0.69 11.06
C GLU A 96 10.94 -0.06 9.92
N GLU A 97 10.65 -1.34 9.76
CA GLU A 97 11.14 -2.16 8.65
C GLU A 97 10.66 -1.63 7.30
N ALA A 98 9.36 -1.33 7.18
CA ALA A 98 8.80 -0.74 5.97
C ALA A 98 9.50 0.58 5.62
N PHE A 99 9.69 1.48 6.61
CA PHE A 99 10.39 2.74 6.42
C PHE A 99 11.84 2.56 5.98
N ARG A 100 12.55 1.60 6.58
CA ARG A 100 13.93 1.27 6.24
C ARG A 100 14.04 0.76 4.80
N LEU A 101 13.16 -0.14 4.38
CA LEU A 101 13.15 -0.67 3.02
C LEU A 101 12.75 0.39 1.98
N ARG A 102 11.76 1.26 2.29
CA ARG A 102 11.37 2.37 1.40
C ARG A 102 12.54 3.32 1.11
N LYS A 103 13.37 3.63 2.11
CA LYS A 103 14.58 4.46 1.94
C LYS A 103 15.61 3.85 0.97
N GLN A 104 15.63 2.54 0.81
CA GLN A 104 16.56 1.87 -0.11
C GLN A 104 16.09 1.94 -1.56
N ILE A 105 14.77 2.10 -1.78
CA ILE A 105 14.15 2.13 -3.12
C ILE A 105 14.00 3.55 -3.65
N GLN A 106 13.79 4.52 -2.75
CA GLN A 106 13.54 5.92 -3.09
C GLN A 106 14.58 6.81 -2.37
N PRO A 107 15.83 6.85 -2.87
CA PRO A 107 16.90 7.66 -2.30
C PRO A 107 16.66 9.17 -2.47
#